data_AF-A0A7Y4R5D0-F1
#
_entry.id   AF-A0A7Y4R5D0-F1
#
_cell.length_a   1.000
_cell.length_b   1.000
_cell.length_c   1.000
_cell.angle_alpha   90.00
_cell.angle_beta   90.00
_cell.angle_gamma   90.00
#
_symmetry.space_group_name_H-M   'P 1'
#
loop_
_entity.id
_entity.type
_entity.pdbx_description
1 polymer ?
#
loop_
_entity_poly.entity_id
_entity_poly.type
_entity_poly.pdbx_seq_one_letter_code
_entity_poly.pdbx_strand_id
1 'polypeptide(L)'
;MRKLLLILLVIPGVLSAQDYRTDQAGGSWTTNTSWEVFSGGSWLKLEATILPTPTASSGTILVQHNISVSSSVTADQLTIASGVTITIANSQILTIADDIGSDLINLGTITTTGTLSFAPNSTYQHARDGGTIPLATWGSNSTCWVTGIVATNPTLLSTNAYQNFVWECTQTGTRSLAGNLRTVNGNLLINETGNQELRFSQGTAYNLAIGGDFNISGTAVVTFGTNANPVNITLAGDFDFSSTASLDS
;
A
#
# COMPACT_ATOMS: atom_id res chain seq x y z
N MET A 1 -3.59 38.22 0.23
CA MET A 1 -2.57 37.41 0.94
C MET A 1 -2.71 35.97 0.48
N ARG A 2 -1.73 35.46 -0.29
CA ARG A 2 -1.73 34.08 -0.81
C ARG A 2 -1.69 33.12 0.37
N LYS A 3 -2.70 32.26 0.49
CA LYS A 3 -2.66 31.10 1.39
C LYS A 3 -1.52 30.20 0.91
N LEU A 4 -0.43 30.18 1.67
CA LEU A 4 0.65 29.22 1.51
C LEU A 4 0.07 27.86 1.90
N LEU A 5 -0.26 27.05 0.90
CA LEU A 5 -0.63 25.66 1.10
C LEU A 5 0.66 24.92 1.48
N LEU A 6 0.85 24.70 2.78
CA LEU A 6 1.91 23.86 3.29
C LEU A 6 1.54 22.40 2.94
N ILE A 7 2.00 21.92 1.80
CA ILE A 7 2.01 20.49 1.50
C ILE A 7 3.00 19.88 2.48
N LEU A 8 2.48 19.14 3.47
CA LEU A 8 3.27 18.37 4.40
C LEU A 8 3.97 17.26 3.61
N LEU A 9 5.19 17.54 3.14
CA LEU A 9 6.10 16.50 2.65
C LEU A 9 6.48 15.67 3.87
N VAL A 10 5.89 14.49 4.01
CA VAL A 10 6.39 13.47 4.93
C VAL A 10 7.75 13.06 4.40
N ILE A 11 8.82 13.59 5.00
CA ILE A 11 10.17 13.09 4.76
C ILE A 11 10.35 11.92 5.73
N PRO A 12 10.48 10.67 5.26
CA PRO A 12 10.89 9.59 6.14
C PRO A 12 12.36 9.84 6.52
N GLY A 13 12.62 10.11 7.80
CA GLY A 13 13.97 10.16 8.36
C GLY A 13 14.83 11.39 8.01
N VAL A 14 15.97 11.48 8.69
CA VAL A 14 17.06 12.40 8.35
C VAL A 14 17.74 11.86 7.09
N LEU A 15 17.94 12.71 6.07
CA LEU A 15 18.63 12.29 4.84
C LEU A 15 19.99 11.66 5.14
N SER A 16 20.23 10.51 4.53
CA SER A 16 21.45 9.72 4.66
C SER A 16 22.10 9.53 3.28
N ALA A 17 23.41 9.33 3.28
CA ALA A 17 24.11 8.95 2.07
C ALA A 17 23.47 7.68 1.47
N GLN A 18 23.30 7.65 0.15
CA GLN A 18 22.59 6.61 -0.60
C GLN A 18 21.06 6.61 -0.45
N ASP A 19 20.44 7.69 0.03
CA ASP A 19 19.05 7.97 -0.29
C ASP A 19 18.93 8.35 -1.77
N TYR A 20 17.86 7.90 -2.43
CA TYR A 20 17.60 8.16 -3.84
C TYR A 20 16.28 8.87 -4.04
N ARG A 21 16.20 9.69 -5.08
CA ARG A 21 14.93 10.21 -5.58
C ARG A 21 14.94 10.35 -7.09
N THR A 22 13.76 10.30 -7.70
CA THR A 22 13.67 10.48 -9.16
C THR A 22 13.97 11.94 -9.56
N ASP A 23 14.82 12.17 -10.56
CA ASP A 23 15.25 13.50 -11.07
C ASP A 23 14.21 14.12 -12.02
N GLN A 24 13.61 13.30 -12.90
CA GLN A 24 12.70 13.74 -13.95
C GLN A 24 11.64 12.70 -14.30
N ALA A 25 10.54 13.12 -14.93
CA ALA A 25 9.43 12.26 -15.33
C ALA A 25 9.70 11.48 -16.63
N GLY A 26 9.14 10.28 -16.73
CA GLY A 26 9.17 9.44 -17.93
C GLY A 26 10.40 8.55 -18.06
N GLY A 27 11.29 8.52 -17.05
CA GLY A 27 12.47 7.67 -17.02
C GLY A 27 12.17 6.19 -16.77
N SER A 28 13.20 5.35 -16.90
CA SER A 28 13.20 3.95 -16.44
C SER A 28 13.99 3.81 -15.14
N TRP A 29 13.56 2.91 -14.27
CA TRP A 29 14.19 2.59 -12.99
C TRP A 29 15.68 2.30 -13.15
N THR A 30 16.07 1.56 -14.18
CA THR A 30 17.46 1.15 -14.40
C THR A 30 18.29 2.15 -15.22
N THR A 31 17.80 3.38 -15.42
CA THR A 31 18.51 4.43 -16.15
C THR A 31 19.05 5.47 -15.18
N ASN A 32 20.37 5.72 -15.20
CA ASN A 32 21.00 6.68 -14.28
C ASN A 32 20.42 8.10 -14.39
N THR A 33 20.00 8.53 -15.58
CA THR A 33 19.38 9.87 -15.78
C THR A 33 18.01 10.03 -15.12
N SER A 34 17.43 8.95 -14.59
CA SER A 34 16.16 8.97 -13.86
C SER A 34 16.33 9.36 -12.39
N TRP A 35 17.56 9.36 -11.85
CA TRP A 35 17.80 9.41 -10.40
C TRP A 35 18.80 10.48 -9.99
N GLU A 36 18.56 11.02 -8.80
CA GLU A 36 19.55 11.68 -7.97
C GLU A 36 19.80 10.85 -6.72
N VAL A 37 21.01 10.94 -6.18
CA VAL A 37 21.44 10.29 -4.93
C VAL A 37 21.93 11.34 -3.94
N PHE A 38 21.56 11.18 -2.67
CA PHE A 38 22.06 12.05 -1.60
C PHE A 38 23.47 11.62 -1.20
N SER A 39 24.39 12.58 -1.13
CA SER A 39 25.79 12.36 -0.77
C SER A 39 26.23 13.32 0.34
N GLY A 40 25.69 13.12 1.54
CA GLY A 40 26.20 13.77 2.76
C GLY A 40 26.09 15.29 2.81
N GLY A 41 25.10 15.88 2.11
CA GLY A 41 24.85 17.32 2.14
C GLY A 41 24.18 17.87 0.88
N SER A 42 24.24 17.15 -0.24
CA SER A 42 23.60 17.53 -1.50
C SER A 42 23.07 16.32 -2.27
N TRP A 43 22.10 16.59 -3.14
CA TRP A 43 21.64 15.66 -4.16
C TRP A 43 22.55 15.78 -5.39
N LEU A 44 23.03 14.64 -5.89
CA LEU A 44 23.86 14.54 -7.09
C LEU A 44 23.11 13.75 -8.16
N LYS A 45 23.12 14.22 -9.41
CA LYS A 45 22.60 13.45 -10.55
C LYS A 45 23.39 12.17 -10.70
N LEU A 46 22.70 11.03 -10.77
CA LEU A 46 23.37 9.72 -10.74
C LEU A 46 24.24 9.49 -11.98
N GLU A 47 23.91 10.07 -13.14
CA GLU A 47 24.72 10.02 -14.37
C GLU A 47 26.12 10.66 -14.23
N ALA A 48 26.30 11.54 -13.23
CA ALA A 48 27.57 12.16 -12.91
C ALA A 48 28.37 11.39 -11.82
N THR A 49 27.93 10.17 -11.46
CA THR A 49 28.53 9.35 -10.40
C THR A 49 28.90 7.95 -10.92
N ILE A 50 29.53 7.13 -10.07
CA ILE A 50 29.80 5.70 -10.32
C ILE A 50 28.81 4.77 -9.60
N LEU A 51 27.80 5.32 -8.92
CA LEU A 51 26.86 4.55 -8.11
C LEU A 51 25.79 3.88 -8.99
N PRO A 52 25.27 2.72 -8.59
CA PRO A 52 24.18 2.06 -9.30
C PRO A 52 22.85 2.80 -9.09
N THR A 53 21.85 2.48 -9.91
CA THR A 53 20.45 2.86 -9.64
C THR A 53 19.96 2.23 -8.33
N PRO A 54 18.97 2.83 -7.65
CA PRO A 54 18.51 2.33 -6.35
C PRO A 54 18.03 0.88 -6.41
N THR A 55 18.35 0.16 -5.34
CA THR A 55 18.02 -1.25 -5.08
C THR A 55 17.55 -1.42 -3.65
N ALA A 56 17.16 -2.64 -3.24
CA ALA A 56 16.81 -2.94 -1.86
C ALA A 56 17.92 -2.70 -0.82
N SER A 57 19.20 -2.59 -1.23
CA SER A 57 20.29 -2.26 -0.29
C SER A 57 20.61 -0.76 -0.23
N SER A 58 19.76 0.08 -0.84
CA SER A 58 19.90 1.54 -0.80
C SER A 58 19.31 2.09 0.51
N GLY A 59 19.47 3.39 0.76
CA GLY A 59 18.65 4.06 1.75
C GLY A 59 17.21 4.22 1.27
N THR A 60 16.55 5.29 1.70
CA THR A 60 15.18 5.57 1.27
C THR A 60 15.12 5.85 -0.24
N ILE A 61 14.04 5.41 -0.89
CA ILE A 61 13.81 5.64 -2.32
C ILE A 61 12.53 6.45 -2.49
N LEU A 62 12.65 7.72 -2.90
CA LEU A 62 11.51 8.60 -3.16
C LEU A 62 11.20 8.71 -4.66
N VAL A 63 10.08 8.13 -5.08
CA VAL A 63 9.55 8.30 -6.44
C VAL A 63 8.61 9.51 -6.46
N GLN A 64 9.18 10.65 -6.89
CA GLN A 64 8.50 11.96 -6.98
C GLN A 64 8.15 12.36 -8.42
N HIS A 65 8.58 11.56 -9.41
CA HIS A 65 8.26 11.70 -10.82
C HIS A 65 7.85 10.35 -11.41
N ASN A 66 7.03 10.36 -12.46
CA ASN A 66 6.58 9.12 -13.10
C ASN A 66 7.77 8.31 -13.60
N ILE A 67 7.80 7.01 -13.30
CA ILE A 67 8.90 6.11 -13.65
C ILE A 67 8.37 4.74 -14.10
N SER A 68 9.12 4.09 -14.99
CA SER A 68 8.82 2.74 -15.46
C SER A 68 9.81 1.71 -14.92
N VAL A 69 9.33 0.52 -14.59
CA VAL A 69 10.17 -0.66 -14.35
C VAL A 69 10.21 -1.44 -15.66
N SER A 70 11.18 -1.10 -16.52
CA SER A 70 11.37 -1.75 -17.84
C SER A 70 12.28 -2.97 -17.79
N SER A 71 12.97 -3.16 -16.66
CA SER A 71 13.78 -4.32 -16.31
C SER A 71 13.42 -4.70 -14.88
N SER A 72 13.40 -5.98 -14.53
CA SER A 72 13.02 -6.42 -13.18
C SER A 72 14.00 -5.90 -12.13
N VAL A 73 13.46 -5.37 -11.03
CA VAL A 73 14.25 -4.75 -9.95
C VAL A 73 13.69 -5.17 -8.59
N THR A 74 14.54 -5.04 -7.56
CA THR A 74 14.15 -5.19 -6.17
C THR A 74 14.43 -3.89 -5.44
N ALA A 75 13.46 -3.39 -4.69
CA ALA A 75 13.52 -2.15 -3.92
C ALA A 75 13.09 -2.40 -2.48
N ASP A 76 13.51 -1.51 -1.60
CA ASP A 76 13.10 -1.44 -0.20
C ASP A 76 13.04 0.04 0.21
N GLN A 77 12.31 0.37 1.28
CA GLN A 77 12.08 1.73 1.76
C GLN A 77 11.59 2.68 0.66
N LEU A 78 10.69 2.16 -0.19
CA LEU A 78 10.15 2.86 -1.34
C LEU A 78 8.94 3.71 -0.94
N THR A 79 9.00 5.00 -1.23
CA THR A 79 7.86 5.91 -1.12
C THR A 79 7.46 6.42 -2.50
N ILE A 80 6.19 6.23 -2.86
CA ILE A 80 5.60 6.79 -4.09
C ILE A 80 4.81 8.03 -3.72
N ALA A 81 5.24 9.19 -4.23
CA ALA A 81 4.58 10.46 -3.92
C ALA A 81 3.18 10.58 -4.56
N SER A 82 2.35 11.44 -3.97
CA SER A 82 1.00 11.71 -4.49
C SER A 82 1.03 12.28 -5.91
N GLY A 83 0.10 11.85 -6.75
CA GLY A 83 0.02 12.24 -8.16
C GLY A 83 1.05 11.58 -9.08
N VAL A 84 1.95 10.75 -8.54
CA VAL A 84 2.98 10.04 -9.29
C VAL A 84 2.54 8.62 -9.64
N THR A 85 3.01 8.11 -10.78
CA THR A 85 2.76 6.74 -11.24
C THR A 85 4.05 5.96 -11.40
N ILE A 86 4.10 4.75 -10.81
CA ILE A 86 5.04 3.70 -11.22
C ILE A 86 4.33 2.77 -12.19
N THR A 87 4.94 2.50 -13.34
CA THR A 87 4.45 1.52 -14.30
C THR A 87 5.38 0.32 -14.38
N ILE A 88 4.90 -0.85 -13.97
CA ILE A 88 5.65 -2.11 -14.12
C ILE A 88 5.35 -2.66 -15.50
N ALA A 89 6.36 -2.68 -16.38
CA ALA A 89 6.19 -3.09 -17.76
C ALA A 89 5.86 -4.59 -17.87
N ASN A 90 5.27 -5.00 -18.99
CA ASN A 90 4.93 -6.40 -19.25
C ASN A 90 6.16 -7.31 -19.05
N SER A 91 5.96 -8.47 -18.43
CA SER A 91 7.00 -9.46 -18.13
C SER A 91 8.14 -8.96 -17.21
N GLN A 92 7.99 -7.79 -16.58
CA GLN A 92 8.90 -7.30 -15.55
C GLN A 92 8.31 -7.47 -14.16
N ILE A 93 9.19 -7.55 -13.17
CA ILE A 93 8.84 -7.69 -11.77
C ILE A 93 9.42 -6.51 -10.98
N LEU A 94 8.57 -5.82 -10.22
CA LEU A 94 9.01 -5.00 -9.10
C LEU A 94 8.83 -5.83 -7.83
N THR A 95 9.94 -6.24 -7.23
CA THR A 95 9.95 -6.91 -5.92
C THR A 95 10.18 -5.89 -4.82
N ILE A 96 9.31 -5.86 -3.83
CA ILE A 96 9.50 -5.13 -2.59
C ILE A 96 10.11 -6.12 -1.59
N ALA A 97 11.36 -5.87 -1.19
CA ALA A 97 12.05 -6.67 -0.19
C ALA A 97 11.49 -6.37 1.21
N ASP A 98 11.92 -7.18 2.18
CA ASP A 98 11.67 -6.95 3.62
C ASP A 98 13.03 -6.63 4.26
N ASP A 99 13.11 -5.50 4.94
CA ASP A 99 14.22 -5.14 5.82
C ASP A 99 13.70 -4.21 6.95
N ILE A 100 14.60 -3.60 7.70
CA ILE A 100 14.24 -2.69 8.78
C ILE A 100 13.50 -1.48 8.23
N GLY A 101 12.24 -1.33 8.65
CA GLY A 101 11.45 -0.12 8.42
C GLY A 101 10.15 -0.42 7.71
N SER A 102 9.70 0.54 6.91
CA SER A 102 8.53 0.37 6.03
C SER A 102 9.04 0.09 4.62
N ASP A 103 8.48 -0.90 3.93
CA ASP A 103 9.04 -1.37 2.66
C ASP A 103 8.46 -0.62 1.45
N LEU A 104 7.13 -0.49 1.38
CA LEU A 104 6.46 0.33 0.36
C LEU A 104 5.33 1.19 0.93
N ILE A 105 5.53 2.51 0.89
CA ILE A 105 4.51 3.52 1.18
C ILE A 105 3.96 4.11 -0.12
N ASN A 106 2.68 3.88 -0.41
CA ASN A 106 2.05 4.32 -1.64
C ASN A 106 1.05 5.46 -1.44
N LEU A 107 1.46 6.68 -1.79
CA LEU A 107 0.58 7.84 -1.93
C LEU A 107 0.15 8.07 -3.40
N GLY A 108 0.81 7.40 -4.34
CA GLY A 108 0.61 7.51 -5.78
C GLY A 108 -0.07 6.28 -6.39
N THR A 109 0.11 6.09 -7.69
CA THR A 109 -0.51 5.02 -8.48
C THR A 109 0.53 3.98 -8.87
N ILE A 110 0.18 2.70 -8.76
CA ILE A 110 1.01 1.59 -9.26
C ILE A 110 0.23 0.90 -10.38
N THR A 111 0.78 0.92 -11.59
CA THR A 111 0.22 0.25 -12.77
C THR A 111 0.95 -1.07 -12.99
N THR A 112 0.25 -2.18 -12.75
CA THR A 112 0.79 -3.55 -12.85
C THR A 112 0.45 -4.15 -14.21
N THR A 113 1.18 -3.77 -15.27
CA THR A 113 1.15 -4.52 -16.55
C THR A 113 2.02 -5.77 -16.45
N GLY A 114 3.13 -5.69 -15.71
CA GLY A 114 3.88 -6.81 -15.17
C GLY A 114 3.46 -7.16 -13.75
N THR A 115 4.39 -7.70 -12.96
CA THR A 115 4.13 -8.22 -11.61
C THR A 115 4.66 -7.28 -10.54
N LEU A 116 3.81 -6.93 -9.58
CA LEU A 116 4.23 -6.43 -8.28
C LEU A 116 4.34 -7.63 -7.32
N SER A 117 5.47 -7.76 -6.62
CA SER A 117 5.70 -8.84 -5.67
C SER A 117 6.18 -8.29 -4.34
N PHE A 118 5.60 -8.76 -3.24
CA PHE A 118 6.02 -8.48 -1.87
C PHE A 118 6.77 -9.71 -1.33
N ALA A 119 7.97 -9.52 -0.82
CA ALA A 119 8.74 -10.57 -0.15
C ALA A 119 8.04 -11.02 1.15
N PRO A 120 8.41 -12.18 1.72
CA PRO A 120 7.94 -12.56 3.06
C PRO A 120 8.15 -11.46 4.09
N ASN A 121 7.19 -11.29 5.01
CA ASN A 121 7.14 -10.26 6.06
C ASN A 121 7.04 -8.79 5.62
N SER A 122 7.29 -8.47 4.34
CA SER A 122 7.23 -7.10 3.84
C SER A 122 5.84 -6.45 3.96
N THR A 123 5.82 -5.12 3.90
CA THR A 123 4.68 -4.26 4.16
C THR A 123 4.36 -3.37 2.96
N TYR A 124 3.08 -3.36 2.59
CA TYR A 124 2.51 -2.40 1.67
C TYR A 124 1.58 -1.47 2.45
N GLN A 125 1.92 -0.19 2.52
CA GLN A 125 1.06 0.83 3.08
C GLN A 125 0.31 1.57 1.97
N HIS A 126 -1.02 1.42 1.94
CA HIS A 126 -1.89 2.23 1.09
C HIS A 126 -2.21 3.57 1.79
N ALA A 127 -1.32 4.55 1.59
CA ALA A 127 -1.32 5.85 2.25
C ALA A 127 -1.96 6.96 1.38
N ARG A 128 -3.04 6.64 0.67
CA ARG A 128 -3.80 7.60 -0.15
C ARG A 128 -5.31 7.43 0.02
N ASP A 129 -6.05 8.51 -0.24
CA ASP A 129 -7.52 8.50 -0.25
C ASP A 129 -8.04 7.95 -1.60
N GLY A 130 -8.77 6.84 -1.53
CA GLY A 130 -9.22 6.08 -2.69
C GLY A 130 -8.07 5.50 -3.54
N GLY A 131 -8.38 5.22 -4.82
CA GLY A 131 -7.43 4.57 -5.72
C GLY A 131 -7.40 3.04 -5.57
N THR A 132 -6.62 2.39 -6.42
CA THR A 132 -6.57 0.93 -6.48
C THR A 132 -5.47 0.40 -5.57
N ILE A 133 -5.80 -0.58 -4.73
CA ILE A 133 -4.80 -1.47 -4.13
C ILE A 133 -4.38 -2.43 -5.25
N PRO A 134 -3.12 -2.38 -5.72
CA PRO A 134 -2.70 -3.07 -6.93
C PRO A 134 -2.84 -4.59 -6.79
N LEU A 135 -2.90 -5.30 -7.93
CA LEU A 135 -2.77 -6.74 -7.94
C LEU A 135 -1.30 -7.08 -7.66
N ALA A 136 -1.06 -7.90 -6.64
CA ALA A 136 0.31 -8.29 -6.28
C ALA A 136 0.39 -9.76 -5.90
N THR A 137 1.62 -10.29 -5.97
CA THR A 137 1.98 -11.54 -5.30
C THR A 137 2.42 -11.21 -3.88
N TRP A 138 1.73 -11.78 -2.88
CA TRP A 138 1.98 -11.52 -1.47
C TRP A 138 2.80 -12.67 -0.86
N GLY A 139 4.07 -12.44 -0.57
CA GLY A 139 4.94 -13.42 0.10
C GLY A 139 4.48 -13.69 1.53
N SER A 140 4.75 -14.89 2.07
CA SER A 140 4.26 -15.34 3.38
C SER A 140 4.43 -14.29 4.48
N ASN A 141 3.40 -14.08 5.29
CA ASN A 141 3.39 -13.09 6.38
C ASN A 141 3.55 -11.61 5.96
N SER A 142 3.56 -11.29 4.65
CA SER A 142 3.48 -9.89 4.21
C SER A 142 2.15 -9.24 4.60
N THR A 143 2.13 -7.91 4.67
CA THR A 143 0.96 -7.16 5.16
C THR A 143 0.51 -6.09 4.17
N CYS A 144 -0.76 -6.14 3.78
CA CYS A 144 -1.45 -5.02 3.15
C CYS A 144 -2.07 -4.14 4.24
N TRP A 145 -1.50 -2.95 4.47
CA TRP A 145 -1.94 -2.01 5.49
C TRP A 145 -2.61 -0.78 4.87
N VAL A 146 -3.93 -0.65 5.07
CA VAL A 146 -4.72 0.46 4.53
C VAL A 146 -4.85 1.56 5.58
N THR A 147 -4.22 2.71 5.31
CA THR A 147 -4.15 3.82 6.28
C THR A 147 -4.70 5.15 5.74
N GLY A 148 -4.70 5.33 4.41
CA GLY A 148 -4.96 6.63 3.79
C GLY A 148 -6.41 6.93 3.45
N ILE A 149 -7.37 6.03 3.71
CA ILE A 149 -8.75 6.21 3.28
C ILE A 149 -9.47 7.22 4.16
N VAL A 150 -10.00 8.28 3.54
CA VAL A 150 -10.70 9.38 4.22
C VAL A 150 -12.11 9.54 3.67
N ALA A 151 -12.22 10.02 2.43
CA ALA A 151 -13.48 10.41 1.78
C ALA A 151 -13.90 9.44 0.65
N THR A 152 -12.93 8.71 0.09
CA THR A 152 -13.10 7.98 -1.16
C THR A 152 -12.87 6.49 -0.93
N ASN A 153 -13.79 5.63 -1.39
CA ASN A 153 -13.60 4.18 -1.31
C ASN A 153 -12.34 3.76 -2.07
N PRO A 154 -11.52 2.85 -1.51
CA PRO A 154 -10.49 2.18 -2.30
C PRO A 154 -11.13 1.21 -3.30
N THR A 155 -10.40 0.90 -4.36
CA THR A 155 -10.72 -0.23 -5.25
C THR A 155 -9.83 -1.41 -4.86
N LEU A 156 -10.44 -2.47 -4.34
CA LEU A 156 -9.81 -3.77 -4.16
C LEU A 156 -10.07 -4.64 -5.39
N LEU A 157 -9.09 -5.44 -5.76
CA LEU A 157 -9.23 -6.46 -6.80
C LEU A 157 -9.54 -7.79 -6.12
N SER A 158 -10.67 -8.40 -6.46
CA SER A 158 -11.15 -9.64 -5.83
C SER A 158 -10.27 -10.86 -6.08
N THR A 159 -9.30 -10.75 -6.98
CA THR A 159 -8.29 -11.77 -7.29
C THR A 159 -7.03 -11.64 -6.45
N ASN A 160 -6.86 -10.58 -5.64
CA ASN A 160 -5.78 -10.53 -4.67
C ASN A 160 -6.01 -11.61 -3.59
N ALA A 161 -4.94 -12.33 -3.27
CA ALA A 161 -4.86 -13.20 -2.10
C ALA A 161 -3.84 -12.58 -1.15
N TYR A 162 -4.32 -11.77 -0.20
CA TYR A 162 -3.46 -11.11 0.77
C TYR A 162 -2.92 -12.13 1.77
N GLN A 163 -1.72 -11.91 2.31
CA GLN A 163 -1.26 -12.69 3.46
C GLN A 163 -1.88 -12.14 4.74
N ASN A 164 -1.50 -10.95 5.17
CA ASN A 164 -2.22 -10.22 6.21
C ASN A 164 -2.90 -8.98 5.60
N PHE A 165 -4.05 -8.59 6.14
CA PHE A 165 -4.75 -7.37 5.73
C PHE A 165 -5.12 -6.56 6.98
N VAL A 166 -4.72 -5.30 7.02
CA VAL A 166 -4.95 -4.39 8.14
C VAL A 166 -5.68 -3.15 7.64
N TRP A 167 -6.78 -2.79 8.30
CA TRP A 167 -7.50 -1.55 8.07
C TRP A 167 -7.39 -0.64 9.28
N GLU A 168 -6.79 0.54 9.07
CA GLU A 168 -6.54 1.52 10.12
C GLU A 168 -6.70 2.93 9.54
N CYS A 169 -7.95 3.33 9.32
CA CYS A 169 -8.27 4.56 8.60
C CYS A 169 -9.16 5.47 9.43
N THR A 170 -8.77 6.74 9.58
CA THR A 170 -9.60 7.80 10.17
C THR A 170 -10.58 8.36 9.14
N GLN A 171 -11.40 7.49 8.55
CA GLN A 171 -12.38 7.83 7.51
C GLN A 171 -13.51 8.72 8.05
N THR A 172 -14.01 9.64 7.23
CA THR A 172 -15.01 10.65 7.63
C THR A 172 -16.44 10.30 7.24
N GLY A 173 -16.64 9.12 6.64
CA GLY A 173 -17.94 8.59 6.25
C GLY A 173 -17.86 7.09 6.03
N THR A 174 -19.01 6.45 5.80
CA THR A 174 -19.06 5.01 5.52
C THR A 174 -18.22 4.65 4.29
N ARG A 175 -17.30 3.69 4.44
CA ARG A 175 -16.55 3.14 3.31
C ARG A 175 -17.02 1.74 2.99
N SER A 176 -16.88 1.36 1.73
CA SER A 176 -17.22 0.02 1.28
C SER A 176 -16.07 -0.61 0.51
N LEU A 177 -15.80 -1.87 0.82
CA LEU A 177 -14.94 -2.76 0.04
C LEU A 177 -15.67 -3.38 -1.15
N ALA A 178 -16.95 -3.02 -1.37
CA ALA A 178 -17.81 -3.44 -2.47
C ALA A 178 -17.97 -4.97 -2.62
N GLY A 179 -17.68 -5.71 -1.56
CA GLY A 179 -17.48 -7.13 -1.61
C GLY A 179 -16.36 -7.43 -2.58
N ASN A 180 -15.13 -6.94 -2.37
CA ASN A 180 -13.96 -7.35 -3.14
C ASN A 180 -12.83 -7.94 -2.27
N LEU A 181 -12.90 -7.81 -0.95
CA LEU A 181 -12.03 -8.59 -0.07
C LEU A 181 -12.54 -10.04 -0.08
N ARG A 182 -11.75 -10.96 -0.66
CA ARG A 182 -12.12 -12.37 -0.88
C ARG A 182 -11.24 -13.35 -0.12
N THR A 183 -9.95 -13.07 -0.05
CA THR A 183 -8.97 -14.01 0.51
C THR A 183 -7.94 -13.25 1.32
N VAL A 184 -7.81 -13.64 2.59
CA VAL A 184 -6.72 -13.27 3.49
C VAL A 184 -6.15 -14.58 4.03
N ASN A 185 -4.98 -14.99 3.57
CA ASN A 185 -4.38 -16.29 3.91
C ASN A 185 -3.88 -16.36 5.38
N GLY A 186 -3.67 -15.21 6.01
CA GLY A 186 -3.31 -15.03 7.41
C GLY A 186 -4.39 -14.21 8.12
N ASN A 187 -3.97 -13.18 8.85
CA ASN A 187 -4.86 -12.44 9.75
C ASN A 187 -5.52 -11.24 9.07
N LEU A 188 -6.79 -11.00 9.42
CA LEU A 188 -7.54 -9.80 9.08
C LEU A 188 -7.71 -8.94 10.34
N LEU A 189 -7.21 -7.71 10.32
CA LEU A 189 -7.31 -6.78 11.43
C LEU A 189 -8.05 -5.51 10.99
N ILE A 190 -9.11 -5.14 11.71
CA ILE A 190 -9.80 -3.86 11.54
C ILE A 190 -9.67 -3.10 12.85
N ASN A 191 -8.77 -2.11 12.89
CA ASN A 191 -8.35 -1.44 14.12
C ASN A 191 -9.00 -0.07 14.30
N GLU A 192 -9.18 0.68 13.22
CA GLU A 192 -9.69 2.05 13.26
C GLU A 192 -10.51 2.32 11.99
N THR A 193 -11.69 2.91 12.16
CA THR A 193 -12.58 3.30 11.06
C THR A 193 -13.10 4.73 11.22
N GLY A 194 -12.45 5.56 12.04
CA GLY A 194 -12.83 6.95 12.25
C GLY A 194 -14.20 7.11 12.92
N ASN A 195 -14.65 6.09 13.66
CA ASN A 195 -16.03 5.93 14.15
C ASN A 195 -17.11 5.83 13.06
N GLN A 196 -16.70 5.53 11.81
CA GLN A 196 -17.60 5.34 10.68
C GLN A 196 -17.63 3.89 10.25
N GLU A 197 -18.70 3.49 9.58
CA GLU A 197 -18.90 2.10 9.13
C GLU A 197 -17.92 1.71 8.02
N LEU A 198 -17.26 0.56 8.16
CA LEU A 198 -16.60 -0.15 7.08
C LEU A 198 -17.49 -1.31 6.62
N ARG A 199 -18.09 -1.16 5.45
CA ARG A 199 -18.91 -2.18 4.80
C ARG A 199 -18.05 -3.13 3.99
N PHE A 200 -18.04 -4.40 4.34
CA PHE A 200 -17.34 -5.39 3.53
C PHE A 200 -18.06 -5.58 2.19
N SER A 201 -19.39 -5.45 2.18
CA SER A 201 -20.19 -5.43 0.95
C SER A 201 -21.35 -4.43 1.02
N GLN A 202 -21.73 -3.90 -0.15
CA GLN A 202 -22.90 -3.05 -0.35
C GLN A 202 -23.76 -3.62 -1.49
N GLY A 203 -24.41 -4.76 -1.23
CA GLY A 203 -25.31 -5.39 -2.19
C GLY A 203 -24.68 -6.42 -3.12
N THR A 204 -23.44 -6.85 -2.87
CA THR A 204 -22.80 -7.97 -3.60
C THR A 204 -22.71 -9.19 -2.69
N ALA A 205 -23.21 -10.34 -3.14
CA ALA A 205 -22.96 -11.59 -2.42
C ALA A 205 -21.45 -11.89 -2.45
N TYR A 206 -20.88 -12.34 -1.34
CA TYR A 206 -19.46 -12.69 -1.30
C TYR A 206 -19.10 -13.75 -0.28
N ASN A 207 -17.98 -14.40 -0.57
CA ASN A 207 -17.29 -15.28 0.35
C ASN A 207 -15.95 -14.63 0.71
N LEU A 208 -15.65 -14.56 2.00
CA LEU A 208 -14.35 -14.15 2.52
C LEU A 208 -13.73 -15.34 3.26
N ALA A 209 -12.59 -15.81 2.78
CA ALA A 209 -11.78 -16.82 3.46
C ALA A 209 -10.64 -16.13 4.23
N ILE A 210 -10.54 -16.43 5.52
CA ILE A 210 -9.51 -15.94 6.44
C ILE A 210 -8.77 -17.16 6.99
N GLY A 211 -7.49 -17.28 6.66
CA GLY A 211 -6.65 -18.42 7.04
C GLY A 211 -6.08 -18.33 8.46
N GLY A 212 -6.16 -17.15 9.09
CA GLY A 212 -5.83 -16.93 10.50
C GLY A 212 -6.98 -16.28 11.26
N ASP A 213 -6.63 -15.35 12.14
CA ASP A 213 -7.58 -14.68 13.03
C ASP A 213 -8.26 -13.50 12.34
N PHE A 214 -9.48 -13.20 12.77
CA PHE A 214 -10.21 -12.01 12.39
C PHE A 214 -10.48 -11.14 13.60
N ASN A 215 -9.79 -10.00 13.68
CA ASN A 215 -9.82 -9.10 14.82
C ASN A 215 -10.50 -7.78 14.45
N ILE A 216 -11.52 -7.39 15.20
CA ILE A 216 -12.14 -6.07 15.15
C ILE A 216 -11.91 -5.41 16.50
N SER A 217 -11.09 -4.36 16.52
CA SER A 217 -10.61 -3.75 17.76
C SER A 217 -10.78 -2.23 17.78
N GLY A 218 -10.43 -1.60 18.90
CA GLY A 218 -10.47 -0.15 19.06
C GLY A 218 -11.86 0.44 18.92
N THR A 219 -12.02 1.39 18.01
CA THR A 219 -13.26 2.12 17.68
C THR A 219 -13.88 1.65 16.36
N ALA A 220 -13.36 0.57 15.78
CA ALA A 220 -13.79 0.10 14.47
C ALA A 220 -15.27 -0.28 14.44
N VAL A 221 -15.98 0.22 13.42
CA VAL A 221 -17.37 -0.14 13.10
C VAL A 221 -17.37 -0.93 11.80
N VAL A 222 -17.87 -2.17 11.83
CA VAL A 222 -17.87 -3.08 10.66
C VAL A 222 -19.28 -3.55 10.38
N THR A 223 -19.62 -3.60 9.09
CA THR A 223 -20.86 -4.21 8.60
C THR A 223 -20.52 -5.18 7.48
N PHE A 224 -20.96 -6.43 7.63
CA PHE A 224 -20.57 -7.50 6.71
C PHE A 224 -21.32 -7.44 5.37
N GLY A 225 -22.58 -6.99 5.39
CA GLY A 225 -23.39 -6.72 4.20
C GLY A 225 -24.60 -5.86 4.56
N THR A 226 -25.17 -5.15 3.57
CA THR A 226 -26.30 -4.22 3.81
C THR A 226 -27.64 -4.71 3.27
N ASN A 227 -27.65 -5.81 2.51
CA ASN A 227 -28.83 -6.33 1.83
C ASN A 227 -28.95 -7.84 2.11
N ALA A 228 -30.07 -8.46 1.78
CA ALA A 228 -30.32 -9.91 1.95
C ALA A 228 -29.47 -10.83 1.03
N ASN A 229 -28.34 -10.33 0.51
CA ASN A 229 -27.43 -11.12 -0.29
C ASN A 229 -26.53 -11.96 0.63
N PRO A 230 -26.23 -13.23 0.27
CA PRO A 230 -25.40 -14.08 1.10
C PRO A 230 -24.01 -13.48 1.38
N VAL A 231 -23.64 -13.48 2.65
CA VAL A 231 -22.30 -13.15 3.13
C VAL A 231 -21.77 -14.35 3.90
N ASN A 232 -20.71 -14.97 3.40
CA ASN A 232 -20.08 -16.10 4.07
C ASN A 232 -18.65 -15.72 4.45
N ILE A 233 -18.35 -15.72 5.74
CA ILE A 233 -16.98 -15.54 6.25
C ILE A 233 -16.54 -16.88 6.83
N THR A 234 -15.49 -17.45 6.26
CA THR A 234 -14.86 -18.68 6.74
C THR A 234 -13.55 -18.32 7.40
N LEU A 235 -13.35 -18.75 8.63
CA LEU A 235 -12.19 -18.46 9.47
C LEU A 235 -11.57 -19.77 9.93
N ALA A 236 -10.24 -19.87 9.82
CA ALA A 236 -9.46 -21.00 10.34
C ALA A 236 -8.89 -20.74 11.74
N GLY A 237 -8.72 -19.48 12.13
CA GLY A 237 -8.37 -19.04 13.48
C GLY A 237 -9.58 -18.54 14.26
N ASP A 238 -9.33 -17.62 15.20
CA ASP A 238 -10.35 -17.07 16.08
C ASP A 238 -11.00 -15.80 15.51
N PHE A 239 -12.22 -15.52 15.96
CA PHE A 239 -12.88 -14.23 15.74
C PHE A 239 -12.91 -13.44 17.04
N ASP A 240 -12.14 -12.36 17.11
CA ASP A 240 -12.09 -11.48 18.28
C ASP A 240 -12.76 -10.15 17.98
N PHE A 241 -13.83 -9.87 18.74
CA PHE A 241 -14.49 -8.58 18.75
C PHE A 241 -14.19 -7.86 20.07
N SER A 242 -13.25 -6.93 20.03
CA SER A 242 -12.85 -6.09 21.16
C SER A 242 -13.06 -4.60 20.87
N SER A 243 -13.91 -4.27 19.90
CA SER A 243 -14.29 -2.89 19.59
C SER A 243 -15.25 -2.33 20.63
N THR A 244 -15.14 -1.04 20.93
CA THR A 244 -16.10 -0.32 21.77
C THR A 244 -17.38 0.09 21.02
N ALA A 245 -17.43 -0.12 19.71
CA ALA A 245 -18.62 0.14 18.89
C ALA A 245 -19.57 -1.07 18.84
N SER A 246 -20.81 -0.88 18.41
CA SER A 246 -21.77 -1.99 18.21
C SER A 246 -21.46 -2.77 16.93
N LEU A 247 -21.51 -4.10 17.00
CA LEU A 247 -21.56 -4.97 15.82
C LEU A 247 -23.01 -4.97 15.27
N ASP A 248 -23.22 -4.49 14.05
CA ASP A 248 -24.52 -4.59 13.35
C ASP A 248 -24.43 -5.68 12.28
N SER A 249 -25.40 -6.60 12.28
CA SER A 249 -25.40 -7.82 11.46
C SER A 249 -25.93 -7.59 10.05
#